data_AF-A0A2A2JD15-F1
#
_entry.id   AF-A0A2A2JD15-F1
#
_cell.length_a   1.000
_cell.length_b   1.000
_cell.length_c   1.000
_cell.angle_alpha   90.00
_cell.angle_beta   90.00
_cell.angle_gamma   90.00
#
_symmetry.space_group_name_H-M   'P 1'
#
loop_
_entity.id
_entity.type
_entity.pdbx_description
1 polymer ?
#
loop_
_entity_poly.entity_id
_entity_poly.type
_entity_poly.pdbx_seq_one_letter_code
_entity_poly.pdbx_strand_id
1 'polypeptide(L)'
;MAYLCLSTAWNKVEGIGVDVHIHRITNRLGWVNTKTPEATRIALQELLPRSVWQPFNPLLVGFGQSICRPVGPKCGDCLCNDICPSANIKKESGKAKSKKKQ
;
A
#
# COMPACT_ATOMS: atom_id res chain seq x y z
N MET A 1 -4.12 1.86 -17.26
CA MET A 1 -5.17 0.81 -17.34
C MET A 1 -4.88 -0.30 -18.35
N ALA A 2 -4.19 -0.06 -19.47
CA ALA A 2 -3.89 -1.10 -20.48
C ALA A 2 -3.25 -2.38 -19.89
N TYR A 3 -2.25 -2.25 -19.01
CA TYR A 3 -1.60 -3.39 -18.35
C TYR A 3 -2.55 -4.24 -17.49
N LEU A 4 -3.48 -3.59 -16.77
CA LEU A 4 -4.47 -4.29 -15.97
C LEU A 4 -5.45 -5.07 -16.85
N CYS A 5 -5.89 -4.46 -17.97
CA CYS A 5 -6.75 -5.13 -18.94
C CYS A 5 -6.08 -6.38 -19.54
N LEU A 6 -4.83 -6.26 -19.97
CA LEU A 6 -4.05 -7.38 -20.50
C LEU A 6 -3.89 -8.51 -19.48
N SER A 7 -3.61 -8.16 -18.22
CA SER A 7 -3.42 -9.13 -17.15
C SER A 7 -4.73 -9.82 -16.76
N THR A 8 -5.85 -9.11 -16.69
CA THR A 8 -7.11 -9.68 -16.21
C THR A 8 -7.88 -10.41 -17.30
N ALA A 9 -7.98 -9.84 -18.51
CA ALA A 9 -8.79 -10.41 -19.58
C ALA A 9 -8.03 -11.41 -20.45
N TRP A 10 -6.72 -11.23 -20.64
CA TRP A 10 -5.90 -12.11 -21.50
C TRP A 10 -4.86 -12.93 -20.74
N ASN A 11 -4.78 -12.81 -19.41
CA ASN A 11 -3.75 -13.44 -18.59
C ASN A 11 -2.31 -13.13 -19.08
N LYS A 12 -2.12 -11.95 -19.67
CA LYS A 12 -0.82 -11.47 -20.18
C LYS A 12 -0.24 -10.40 -19.26
N VAL A 13 0.86 -10.74 -18.60
CA VAL A 13 1.53 -9.87 -17.61
C VAL A 13 2.69 -9.11 -18.26
N GLU A 14 2.34 -8.06 -19.01
CA GLU A 14 3.32 -7.16 -19.65
C GLU A 14 3.81 -6.05 -18.70
N GLY A 15 3.10 -5.83 -17.59
CA GLY A 15 3.50 -4.87 -16.58
C GLY A 15 2.53 -4.76 -15.41
N ILE A 16 3.01 -4.15 -14.32
CA ILE A 16 2.18 -3.78 -13.18
C ILE A 16 1.24 -2.64 -13.60
N GLY A 17 -0.07 -2.86 -13.51
CA GLY A 17 -1.04 -1.78 -13.64
C GLY A 17 -0.98 -0.87 -12.41
N VAL A 18 -0.44 0.34 -12.54
CA VAL A 18 -0.42 1.33 -11.46
C VAL A 18 -1.62 2.25 -11.57
N ASP A 19 -2.37 2.38 -10.49
CA ASP A 19 -3.48 3.31 -10.32
C ASP A 19 -3.21 4.29 -9.17
N VAL A 20 -4.22 5.08 -8.80
CA VAL A 20 -4.14 6.06 -7.71
C VAL A 20 -3.93 5.43 -6.33
N HIS A 21 -4.36 4.18 -6.13
CA HIS A 21 -4.17 3.46 -4.87
C HIS A 21 -2.72 3.00 -4.75
N ILE A 22 -2.23 2.28 -5.75
CA ILE A 22 -0.87 1.75 -5.78
C ILE A 22 0.12 2.90 -5.68
N HIS A 23 0.00 3.91 -6.56
CA HIS A 23 0.89 5.07 -6.56
C HIS A 23 0.97 5.74 -5.18
N ARG A 24 -0.18 5.97 -4.53
CA ARG A 24 -0.22 6.58 -3.20
C ARG A 24 0.40 5.69 -2.13
N ILE A 25 0.03 4.40 -2.10
CA ILE A 25 0.41 3.49 -1.02
C ILE A 25 1.90 3.19 -1.09
N THR A 26 2.45 2.93 -2.27
CA THR A 26 3.88 2.61 -2.41
C THR A 26 4.76 3.79 -2.07
N ASN A 27 4.34 5.02 -2.38
CA ASN A 27 5.04 6.22 -1.90
C ASN A 27 4.89 6.41 -0.38
N ARG A 28 3.70 6.15 0.21
CA ARG A 28 3.49 6.23 1.68
C ARG A 28 4.30 5.20 2.47
N LEU A 29 4.42 3.99 1.93
CA LEU A 29 5.23 2.91 2.50
C LEU A 29 6.73 3.13 2.28
N GLY A 30 7.12 4.12 1.47
CA GLY A 30 8.53 4.41 1.16
C GLY A 30 9.18 3.40 0.21
N TRP A 31 8.40 2.59 -0.49
CA TRP A 31 8.93 1.61 -1.47
C TRP A 31 9.46 2.29 -2.73
N VAL A 32 8.85 3.43 -3.08
CA VAL A 32 9.26 4.26 -4.21
C VAL A 32 9.18 5.73 -3.81
N ASN A 33 9.94 6.59 -4.49
CA ASN A 33 9.83 8.05 -4.39
C ASN A 33 9.63 8.63 -5.80
N THR A 34 8.38 8.66 -6.25
CA THR A 34 8.04 8.96 -7.64
C THR A 34 6.86 9.91 -7.73
N LYS A 35 6.90 10.82 -8.71
CA LYS A 35 5.85 11.85 -8.92
C LYS A 35 4.75 11.42 -9.89
N THR A 36 5.01 10.43 -10.73
CA THR A 36 4.07 9.98 -11.76
C THR A 36 3.77 8.49 -11.62
N PRO A 37 2.56 8.03 -11.96
CA PRO A 37 2.22 6.60 -11.94
C PRO A 37 3.13 5.74 -12.83
N GLU A 38 3.59 6.30 -13.96
CA GLU A 38 4.49 5.60 -14.88
C GLU A 38 5.89 5.40 -14.28
N ALA A 39 6.43 6.42 -13.60
CA ALA A 39 7.68 6.25 -12.86
C ALA A 39 7.53 5.22 -11.73
N THR A 40 6.40 5.21 -11.03
CA THR A 40 6.10 4.18 -10.03
C THR A 40 6.05 2.79 -10.63
N ARG A 41 5.48 2.63 -11.83
CA ARG A 41 5.42 1.33 -12.52
C ARG A 41 6.83 0.78 -12.75
N ILE A 42 7.71 1.59 -13.33
CA ILE A 42 9.08 1.18 -13.64
C ILE A 42 9.82 0.78 -12.37
N ALA A 43 9.78 1.64 -11.34
CA ALA A 43 10.43 1.37 -10.06
C ALA A 43 9.89 0.10 -9.37
N LEU A 44 8.58 -0.15 -9.43
CA LEU A 44 7.98 -1.36 -8.86
C LEU A 44 8.33 -2.63 -9.64
N GLN A 45 8.48 -2.54 -10.96
CA GLN A 45 8.91 -3.67 -11.79
C GLN A 45 10.36 -4.08 -11.52
N GLU A 46 11.22 -3.12 -11.18
CA GLU A 46 12.60 -3.37 -10.75
C GLU A 46 12.66 -3.96 -9.34
N LEU A 47 11.79 -3.52 -8.43
CA LEU A 47 11.75 -3.96 -7.04
C LEU A 47 11.12 -5.35 -6.86
N LEU A 48 10.08 -5.68 -7.62
CA LEU A 48 9.23 -6.86 -7.39
C LEU A 48 9.48 -7.98 -8.40
N PRO A 49 9.54 -9.25 -7.96
CA PRO A 49 9.65 -10.38 -8.86
C PRO A 49 8.42 -10.48 -9.77
N ARG A 50 8.61 -10.87 -11.04
CA ARG A 50 7.54 -10.91 -12.05
C ARG A 50 6.33 -11.77 -11.65
N SER A 51 6.56 -12.80 -10.83
CA SER A 51 5.50 -13.69 -10.32
C SER A 51 4.42 -12.98 -9.50
N VAL A 52 4.74 -11.83 -8.88
CA VAL A 52 3.77 -11.11 -8.03
C VAL A 52 3.06 -9.98 -8.75
N TRP A 53 3.40 -9.67 -10.00
CA TRP A 53 2.88 -8.47 -10.69
C TRP A 53 1.36 -8.52 -10.92
N GLN A 54 0.82 -9.69 -11.23
CA GLN A 54 -0.62 -9.89 -11.47
C GLN A 54 -1.46 -9.68 -10.20
N PRO A 55 -1.19 -10.35 -9.06
CA PRO A 55 -1.97 -10.13 -7.84
C PRO A 55 -1.71 -8.76 -7.20
N PHE A 56 -0.62 -8.06 -7.56
CA PHE A 56 -0.21 -6.83 -6.89
C PHE A 56 -1.29 -5.74 -6.89
N ASN A 57 -1.91 -5.49 -8.04
CA ASN A 57 -2.90 -4.43 -8.18
C ASN A 57 -4.14 -4.65 -7.30
N PRO A 58 -4.89 -5.78 -7.44
CA PRO A 58 -6.11 -5.97 -6.65
C PRO A 58 -5.85 -5.99 -5.15
N LEU A 59 -4.70 -6.51 -4.70
CA LEU A 59 -4.32 -6.51 -3.28
C LEU A 59 -4.17 -5.08 -2.73
N LEU A 60 -3.41 -4.24 -3.43
CA LEU A 60 -3.14 -2.86 -3.00
C LEU A 60 -4.37 -1.96 -3.15
N VAL A 61 -5.23 -2.21 -4.14
CA VAL A 61 -6.52 -1.51 -4.27
C VAL A 61 -7.41 -1.83 -3.07
N GLY A 62 -7.58 -3.12 -2.75
CA GLY A 62 -8.38 -3.55 -1.59
C GLY A 62 -7.85 -2.98 -0.28
N PHE A 63 -6.53 -3.03 -0.08
CA PHE A 63 -5.88 -2.40 1.08
C PHE A 63 -6.06 -0.88 1.12
N GLY A 64 -5.97 -0.21 -0.02
CA GLY A 64 -6.15 1.23 -0.15
C GLY A 64 -7.56 1.73 0.08
N GLN A 65 -8.57 0.88 -0.14
CA GLN A 65 -9.98 1.17 0.11
C GLN A 65 -10.36 0.88 1.57
N SER A 66 -9.84 -0.21 2.13
CA SER A 66 -10.19 -0.67 3.48
C SER A 66 -9.40 0.05 4.58
N ILE A 67 -8.06 0.09 4.48
CA ILE A 67 -7.12 0.52 5.54
C ILE A 67 -6.38 1.81 5.15
N CYS A 68 -5.58 1.80 4.08
CA CYS A 68 -4.71 2.93 3.69
C CYS A 68 -5.45 3.95 2.81
N ARG A 69 -6.54 4.48 3.36
CA ARG A 69 -7.43 5.45 2.72
C ARG A 69 -6.73 6.77 2.39
N PRO A 70 -7.16 7.49 1.33
CA PRO A 70 -6.56 8.77 0.98
C PRO A 70 -6.69 9.79 2.12
N VAL A 71 -7.86 9.87 2.75
CA VAL A 71 -8.14 10.69 3.93
C VAL A 71 -8.42 9.77 5.11
N GLY A 72 -7.83 10.08 6.28
CA GLY A 72 -8.00 9.29 7.51
C GLY A 72 -7.61 7.82 7.37
N PRO A 73 -6.35 7.48 7.01
CA PRO A 73 -5.90 6.10 6.96
C PRO A 73 -6.03 5.46 8.34
N LYS A 74 -6.49 4.20 8.39
CA LYS A 74 -6.65 3.44 9.64
C LYS A 74 -5.33 2.84 10.10
N CYS A 75 -4.35 3.69 10.42
CA CYS A 75 -3.00 3.24 10.80
C CYS A 75 -3.02 2.34 12.04
N GLY A 76 -3.96 2.52 12.98
CA GLY A 76 -4.14 1.65 14.15
C GLY A 76 -4.49 0.19 13.81
N ASP A 77 -5.18 -0.02 12.69
CA ASP A 77 -5.56 -1.36 12.21
C ASP A 77 -4.58 -1.89 11.15
N CYS A 78 -3.53 -1.13 10.83
CA CYS A 78 -2.59 -1.45 9.76
C CYS A 78 -1.46 -2.35 10.28
N LEU A 79 -1.30 -3.53 9.68
CA LEU A 79 -0.21 -4.46 10.02
C LEU A 79 1.18 -3.89 9.74
N CYS A 80 1.30 -2.91 8.85
CA CYS A 80 2.57 -2.27 8.52
C CYS A 80 2.85 -1.01 9.34
N ASN A 81 2.08 -0.75 10.40
CA ASN A 81 2.14 0.54 11.11
C ASN A 81 3.50 0.83 11.75
N ASP A 82 4.14 -0.18 12.30
CA ASP A 82 5.46 -0.15 12.94
C ASP A 82 6.59 0.19 11.95
N ILE A 83 6.44 -0.21 10.68
CA ILE A 83 7.44 -0.01 9.64
C ILE A 83 7.09 1.08 8.61
N CYS A 84 5.86 1.62 8.64
CA CYS A 84 5.40 2.58 7.66
C CYS A 84 5.86 4.00 8.01
N PRO A 85 6.65 4.67 7.14
CA PRO A 85 7.14 6.02 7.42
C PRO A 85 6.04 7.08 7.43
N SER A 86 4.87 6.79 6.83
CA SER A 86 3.70 7.67 6.82
C SER A 86 2.64 7.32 7.88
N ALA A 87 2.95 6.46 8.85
CA ALA A 87 2.03 6.08 9.91
C ALA A 87 1.63 7.29 10.77
N ASN A 88 0.32 7.49 10.98
CA ASN A 88 -0.23 8.61 11.73
C ASN A 88 -0.94 8.17 13.02
N ILE A 89 -0.33 7.24 13.76
CA ILE A 89 -0.81 6.92 15.11
C ILE A 89 -0.28 8.00 16.04
N LYS A 90 -1.19 8.77 16.65
CA LYS A 90 -0.88 9.48 17.90
C LYS A 90 -0.44 8.42 18.89
N LYS A 91 0.85 8.33 19.23
CA LYS A 91 1.32 7.47 20.32
C LYS A 91 0.45 7.77 21.53
N GLU A 92 -0.48 6.88 21.88
CA GLU A 92 -1.13 6.97 23.18
C GLU A 92 -0.02 6.74 24.21
N SER A 93 0.36 7.81 24.89
CA SER A 93 1.16 7.75 26.10
C SER A 93 0.37 6.90 27.09
N GLY A 94 0.74 5.61 27.17
CA GLY A 94 0.14 4.67 28.09
C GLY A 94 0.26 5.19 29.52
N LYS A 95 -0.80 5.82 30.04
CA LYS A 95 -1.02 5.90 31.48
C LYS A 95 -1.24 4.48 31.96
N ALA A 96 -0.26 3.96 32.69
CA ALA A 96 -0.35 2.73 33.46
C ALA A 96 -1.68 2.72 34.24
N LYS A 97 -2.60 1.84 33.85
CA LYS A 97 -3.77 1.54 34.68
C LYS A 97 -3.29 0.69 35.85
N SER A 98 -2.97 1.35 36.95
CA SER A 98 -2.83 0.75 38.28
C SER A 98 -4.11 -0.01 38.61
N LYS A 99 -4.06 -1.34 38.59
CA LYS A 99 -5.12 -2.20 39.11
C LYS A 99 -5.08 -2.11 40.64
N LYS A 100 -5.89 -1.25 41.23
CA LYS A 100 -6.28 -1.33 42.64
C LYS A 100 -7.52 -2.21 42.70
N LYS A 101 -7.38 -3.48 43.12
CA LYS A 101 -8.50 -4.38 43.38
C LYS A 101 -8.60 -4.57 44.89
N GLN A 102 -9.76 -4.19 45.41
CA GLN A 102 -10.27 -4.47 46.76
C GLN A 102 -10.28 -5.96 47.06
#